data_AF-A0A3C0K9F5-F1
#
_entry.id   AF-A0A3C0K9F5-F1
#
_cell.length_a   1.000
_cell.length_b   1.000
_cell.length_c   1.000
_cell.angle_alpha   90.00
_cell.angle_beta   90.00
_cell.angle_gamma   90.00
#
_symmetry.space_group_name_H-M   'P 1'
#
loop_
_entity.id
_entity.type
_entity.pdbx_description
1 polymer ?
#
loop_
_entity_poly.entity_id
_entity_poly.type
_entity_poly.pdbx_seq_one_letter_code
_entity_poly.pdbx_strand_id
1 'polypeptide(L)'
;LSVEEALAGFSEPSVILIAAFFVIGEGLVRTGVAYRVGEWLVRHAGKSEMRLLVLLMVSVALLGSVMSSTAVVAIFIPVVLSMAERIGSTSGRLMMPLAFAGLMSGMLTLVGTPPNLVVNSELVRAGHAGFGFFDFTPMGLIVLVLGVGYMLVARRWLADSQAPQPQHGRRRRRLRELAQDYELLERARRVMVAQGSPMIGKTLGELALRSRYGANVIAIERQRPLGRVMLTTSANREIAANDILLVDFTHGLDELEHFLRDMRLQDRWFRNN
;
A
#
# COMPACT_ATOMS: atom_id res chain seq x y z
N LEU A 1 -38.67 -13.34 27.84
CA LEU A 1 -37.31 -12.79 27.86
C LEU A 1 -37.18 -11.95 29.11
N SER A 2 -36.76 -12.57 30.22
CA SER A 2 -36.25 -11.83 31.37
C SER A 2 -34.92 -11.15 31.01
N VAL A 3 -34.47 -10.20 31.83
CA VAL A 3 -33.15 -9.57 31.65
C VAL A 3 -32.04 -10.62 31.74
N GLU A 4 -32.17 -11.62 32.62
CA GLU A 4 -31.21 -12.73 32.68
C GLU A 4 -31.22 -13.56 31.39
N GLU A 5 -32.38 -13.88 30.81
CA GLU A 5 -32.46 -14.63 29.54
C GLU A 5 -31.87 -13.84 28.36
N ALA A 6 -32.03 -12.51 28.35
CA ALA A 6 -31.45 -11.64 27.33
C ALA A 6 -29.92 -11.51 27.47
N LEU A 7 -29.38 -11.63 28.70
CA LEU A 7 -27.95 -11.51 28.99
C LEU A 7 -27.22 -12.85 29.05
N ALA A 8 -27.93 -13.99 29.08
CA ALA A 8 -27.34 -15.33 29.21
C ALA A 8 -26.29 -15.64 28.13
N GLY A 9 -26.45 -15.12 26.91
CA GLY A 9 -25.48 -15.29 25.82
C GLY A 9 -24.12 -14.60 26.06
N PHE A 10 -24.06 -13.57 26.93
CA PHE A 10 -22.80 -12.89 27.27
C PHE A 10 -21.98 -13.63 28.34
N SER A 11 -22.61 -14.54 29.10
CA SER A 11 -21.97 -15.31 30.17
C SER A 11 -21.39 -16.63 29.68
N GLU A 12 -21.42 -16.89 28.37
CA GLU A 12 -20.90 -18.13 27.80
C GLU A 12 -19.37 -18.17 27.89
N PRO A 13 -18.75 -19.28 28.35
CA PRO A 13 -17.29 -19.41 28.47
C PRO A 13 -16.54 -19.06 27.18
N SER A 14 -17.16 -19.31 26.03
CA SER A 14 -16.70 -18.93 24.69
C SER A 14 -16.45 -17.42 24.56
N VAL A 15 -17.32 -16.57 25.12
CA VAL A 15 -17.22 -15.11 25.06
C VAL A 15 -16.01 -14.59 25.83
N ILE A 16 -15.76 -15.15 27.03
CA ILE A 16 -14.60 -14.80 27.86
C ILE A 16 -13.31 -15.19 27.16
N LEU A 17 -13.29 -16.39 26.56
CA LEU A 17 -12.14 -16.89 25.81
C LEU A 17 -11.83 -16.01 24.59
N ILE A 18 -12.86 -15.58 23.84
CA ILE A 18 -12.73 -14.62 22.74
C ILE A 18 -12.12 -13.30 23.25
N ALA A 19 -12.65 -12.72 24.32
CA ALA A 19 -12.16 -11.46 24.87
C ALA A 19 -10.67 -11.54 25.26
N ALA A 20 -10.27 -12.63 25.92
CA ALA A 20 -8.86 -12.88 26.28
C ALA A 20 -7.96 -12.97 25.04
N PHE A 21 -8.39 -13.66 23.98
CA PHE A 21 -7.60 -13.78 22.75
C PHE A 21 -7.52 -12.49 21.95
N PHE A 22 -8.56 -11.65 21.94
CA PHE A 22 -8.45 -10.30 21.37
C PHE A 22 -7.41 -9.46 22.10
N VAL A 23 -7.36 -9.54 23.44
CA VAL A 23 -6.34 -8.86 24.25
C VAL A 23 -4.93 -9.40 23.93
N ILE A 24 -4.78 -10.71 23.80
CA ILE A 24 -3.49 -11.34 23.41
C ILE A 24 -3.09 -10.92 22.00
N GLY A 25 -4.03 -10.96 21.05
CA GLY A 25 -3.83 -10.54 19.67
C GLY A 25 -3.34 -9.09 19.59
N GLU A 26 -4.04 -8.17 20.24
CA GLU A 26 -3.66 -6.76 20.35
C GLU A 26 -2.30 -6.57 21.06
N GLY A 27 -2.02 -7.37 22.10
CA GLY A 27 -0.72 -7.41 22.76
C GLY A 27 0.42 -7.80 21.81
N LEU A 28 0.20 -8.79 20.94
CA LEU A 28 1.16 -9.19 19.90
C LEU A 28 1.41 -8.06 18.88
N VAL A 29 0.37 -7.31 18.52
CA VAL A 29 0.48 -6.14 17.62
C VAL A 29 1.31 -5.04 18.29
N ARG A 30 0.94 -4.64 19.52
CA ARG A 30 1.60 -3.56 20.26
C ARG A 30 3.06 -3.85 20.61
N THR A 31 3.39 -5.12 20.87
CA THR A 31 4.77 -5.55 21.15
C THR A 31 5.63 -5.67 19.89
N GLY A 32 5.05 -5.44 18.71
CA GLY A 32 5.75 -5.50 17.43
C GLY A 32 6.24 -6.90 17.04
N VAL A 33 5.65 -7.96 17.61
CA VAL A 33 6.03 -9.35 17.29
C VAL A 33 5.81 -9.63 15.80
N ALA A 34 4.69 -9.18 15.25
CA ALA A 34 4.38 -9.33 13.84
C ALA A 34 5.41 -8.63 12.93
N TYR A 35 5.90 -7.45 13.30
CA TYR A 35 6.99 -6.78 12.58
C TYR A 35 8.30 -7.55 12.66
N ARG A 36 8.64 -8.10 13.84
CA ARG A 36 9.82 -8.96 14.03
C ARG A 36 9.75 -10.24 13.19
N VAL A 37 8.57 -10.84 13.06
CA VAL A 37 8.33 -11.98 12.17
C VAL A 37 8.52 -11.57 10.71
N GLY A 38 8.04 -10.39 10.31
CA GLY A 38 8.32 -9.84 8.98
C GLY A 38 9.81 -9.69 8.68
N GLU A 39 10.59 -9.14 9.60
CA GLU A 39 12.05 -9.04 9.43
C GLU A 39 12.74 -10.42 9.45
N TRP A 40 12.26 -11.35 10.27
CA TRP A 40 12.76 -12.73 10.29
C TRP A 40 12.51 -13.42 8.95
N LEU A 41 11.32 -13.22 8.36
CA LEU A 41 10.95 -13.73 7.04
C LEU A 41 11.89 -13.22 5.96
N VAL A 42 12.18 -11.91 5.94
CA VAL A 42 13.11 -11.31 4.96
C VAL A 42 14.49 -11.96 5.07
N ARG A 43 14.97 -12.14 6.30
CA ARG A 43 16.30 -12.70 6.57
C ARG A 43 16.41 -14.18 6.16
N HIS A 44 15.37 -14.98 6.39
CA HIS A 44 15.41 -16.43 6.15
C HIS A 44 14.95 -16.85 4.74
N ALA A 45 14.14 -16.03 4.07
CA ALA A 45 13.72 -16.28 2.69
C ALA A 45 14.89 -16.25 1.70
N GLY A 46 15.89 -15.39 1.92
CA GLY A 46 17.03 -15.25 1.04
C GLY A 46 16.63 -14.79 -0.37
N LYS A 47 17.17 -15.47 -1.41
CA LYS A 47 16.89 -15.16 -2.83
C LYS A 47 15.77 -16.02 -3.46
N SER A 48 15.17 -16.95 -2.71
CA SER A 48 14.18 -17.88 -3.26
C SER A 48 12.75 -17.36 -3.07
N GLU A 49 12.09 -16.96 -4.16
CA GLU A 49 10.68 -16.56 -4.17
C GLU A 49 9.76 -17.68 -3.63
N MET A 50 10.11 -18.95 -3.89
CA MET A 50 9.39 -20.09 -3.36
C MET A 50 9.45 -20.16 -1.83
N ARG A 51 10.65 -20.08 -1.27
CA ARG A 51 10.84 -20.13 0.18
C ARG A 51 10.14 -18.96 0.85
N LEU A 52 10.23 -17.78 0.24
CA LEU A 52 9.53 -16.58 0.70
C LEU A 52 8.02 -16.79 0.80
N LEU A 53 7.40 -17.29 -0.28
CA LEU A 53 5.96 -17.53 -0.33
C LEU A 53 5.52 -18.50 0.75
N VAL A 54 6.20 -19.64 0.89
CA VAL A 54 5.86 -20.65 1.91
C VAL A 54 5.99 -20.07 3.31
N LEU A 55 7.12 -19.42 3.61
CA LEU A 55 7.36 -18.84 4.93
C LEU A 55 6.33 -17.74 5.25
N LEU A 56 6.00 -16.89 4.28
CA LEU A 56 4.98 -15.85 4.43
C LEU A 56 3.63 -16.48 4.79
N MET A 57 3.17 -17.44 3.99
CA MET A 57 1.87 -18.07 4.20
C MET A 57 1.78 -18.77 5.55
N VAL A 58 2.80 -19.55 5.92
CA VAL A 58 2.85 -20.23 7.22
C VAL A 58 2.85 -19.23 8.37
N SER A 59 3.63 -18.16 8.28
CA SER A 59 3.73 -17.16 9.35
C SER A 59 2.43 -16.39 9.54
N VAL A 60 1.80 -15.98 8.44
CA VAL A 60 0.50 -15.29 8.45
C VAL A 60 -0.58 -16.23 8.96
N ALA A 61 -0.60 -17.50 8.54
CA ALA A 61 -1.58 -18.46 9.01
C ALA A 61 -1.45 -18.71 10.52
N LEU A 62 -0.23 -18.88 11.03
CA LEU A 62 0.02 -19.13 12.45
C LEU A 62 -0.28 -17.91 13.32
N LEU A 63 0.15 -16.72 12.90
CA LEU A 63 -0.21 -15.50 13.63
C LEU A 63 -1.71 -15.24 13.54
N GLY A 64 -2.29 -15.36 12.35
CA GLY A 64 -3.71 -15.17 12.11
C GLY A 64 -4.62 -16.23 12.74
N SER A 65 -4.08 -17.29 13.34
CA SER A 65 -4.90 -18.26 14.09
C SER A 65 -5.19 -17.78 15.51
N VAL A 66 -4.48 -16.76 15.99
CA VAL A 66 -4.68 -16.17 17.33
C VAL A 66 -5.23 -14.73 17.29
N MET A 67 -5.34 -14.16 16.10
CA MET A 67 -5.86 -12.81 15.84
C MET A 67 -6.80 -12.83 14.64
N SER A 68 -7.56 -11.76 14.43
CA SER A 68 -8.46 -11.66 13.28
C SER A 68 -7.67 -11.74 11.95
N SER A 69 -8.24 -12.44 10.96
CA SER A 69 -7.72 -12.53 9.59
C SER A 69 -7.47 -11.14 8.97
N THR A 70 -8.35 -10.16 9.26
CA THR A 70 -8.17 -8.77 8.80
C THR A 70 -6.97 -8.10 9.46
N ALA A 71 -6.78 -8.30 10.77
CA ALA A 71 -5.70 -7.67 11.52
C ALA A 71 -4.33 -8.20 11.08
N VAL A 72 -4.18 -9.52 10.96
CA VAL A 72 -2.91 -10.12 10.52
C VAL A 72 -2.55 -9.66 9.11
N VAL A 73 -3.51 -9.62 8.18
CA VAL A 73 -3.27 -9.15 6.82
C VAL A 73 -2.82 -7.69 6.82
N ALA A 74 -3.52 -6.81 7.54
CA ALA A 74 -3.17 -5.39 7.61
C ALA A 74 -1.73 -5.15 8.11
N ILE A 75 -1.29 -5.94 9.10
CA ILE A 75 0.07 -5.85 9.64
C ILE A 75 1.12 -6.36 8.66
N PHE A 76 0.79 -7.39 7.88
CA PHE A 76 1.71 -7.99 6.93
C PHE A 76 1.75 -7.31 5.56
N ILE A 77 0.77 -6.47 5.20
CA ILE A 77 0.82 -5.63 3.99
C ILE A 77 2.14 -4.84 3.89
N PRO A 78 2.56 -4.02 4.86
CA PRO A 78 3.79 -3.25 4.74
C PRO A 78 5.05 -4.14 4.65
N VAL A 79 5.04 -5.29 5.33
CA VAL A 79 6.11 -6.30 5.25
C VAL A 79 6.21 -6.84 3.82
N VAL A 80 5.08 -7.25 3.23
CA VAL A 80 5.01 -7.78 1.86
C VAL A 80 5.40 -6.73 0.83
N LEU A 81 4.97 -5.48 0.99
CA LEU A 81 5.37 -4.39 0.09
C LEU A 81 6.88 -4.14 0.14
N SER A 82 7.47 -4.07 1.35
CA SER A 82 8.92 -3.90 1.50
C SER A 82 9.69 -5.10 0.93
N MET A 83 9.15 -6.31 1.05
CA MET A 83 9.73 -7.52 0.47
C MET A 83 9.70 -7.50 -1.05
N ALA A 84 8.56 -7.17 -1.65
CA ALA A 84 8.38 -7.09 -3.09
C ALA A 84 9.40 -6.13 -3.73
N GLU A 85 9.62 -4.97 -3.10
CA GLU A 85 10.65 -4.00 -3.50
C GLU A 85 12.08 -4.58 -3.41
N ARG A 86 12.41 -5.30 -2.32
CA ARG A 86 13.75 -5.87 -2.11
C ARG A 86 14.10 -6.96 -3.11
N ILE A 87 13.14 -7.80 -3.49
CA ILE A 87 13.36 -8.92 -4.43
C ILE A 87 13.08 -8.55 -5.89
N GLY A 88 12.63 -7.32 -6.17
CA GLY A 88 12.26 -6.88 -7.51
C GLY A 88 11.01 -7.58 -8.08
N SER A 89 10.14 -8.12 -7.21
CA SER A 89 8.92 -8.81 -7.63
C SER A 89 7.74 -7.84 -7.67
N THR A 90 6.75 -8.10 -8.52
CA THR A 90 5.47 -7.40 -8.47
C THR A 90 4.74 -7.71 -7.16
N SER A 91 4.27 -6.66 -6.46
CA SER A 91 3.57 -6.79 -5.17
C SER A 91 2.39 -7.75 -5.23
N GLY A 92 1.68 -7.81 -6.37
CA GLY A 92 0.57 -8.72 -6.60
C GLY A 92 0.92 -10.20 -6.35
N ARG A 93 2.15 -10.63 -6.67
CA ARG A 93 2.60 -12.02 -6.48
C ARG A 93 2.68 -12.44 -5.03
N LEU A 94 2.89 -11.50 -4.09
CA LEU A 94 2.97 -11.77 -2.66
C LEU A 94 1.69 -11.34 -1.91
N MET A 95 0.93 -10.39 -2.46
CA MET A 95 -0.35 -9.95 -1.89
C MET A 95 -1.41 -11.05 -1.95
N MET A 96 -1.49 -11.82 -3.05
CA MET A 96 -2.46 -12.91 -3.15
C MET A 96 -2.15 -14.06 -2.17
N PRO A 97 -0.91 -14.57 -2.05
CA PRO A 97 -0.55 -15.51 -0.99
C PRO A 97 -0.85 -14.99 0.42
N LEU A 98 -0.62 -13.70 0.68
CA LEU A 98 -0.96 -13.07 1.95
C LEU A 98 -2.46 -13.17 2.24
N ALA A 99 -3.31 -12.80 1.27
CA ALA A 99 -4.76 -12.85 1.42
C ALA A 99 -5.25 -14.29 1.66
N PHE A 100 -4.76 -15.25 0.87
CA PHE A 100 -5.08 -16.67 1.03
C PHE A 100 -4.65 -17.20 2.40
N ALA A 101 -3.45 -16.85 2.86
CA ALA A 101 -2.98 -17.25 4.19
C ALA A 101 -3.83 -16.64 5.31
N GLY A 102 -4.24 -15.38 5.18
CA GLY A 102 -5.16 -14.73 6.13
C GLY A 102 -6.54 -15.38 6.16
N LEU A 103 -7.05 -15.87 5.01
CA LEU A 103 -8.30 -16.65 4.99
C LEU A 103 -8.13 -18.01 5.66
N MET A 104 -7.00 -18.70 5.39
CA MET A 104 -6.71 -20.01 5.96
C MET A 104 -6.38 -19.98 7.45
N SER A 105 -5.85 -18.87 7.97
CA SER A 105 -5.54 -18.70 9.38
C SER A 105 -6.76 -18.94 10.27
N GLY A 106 -7.92 -18.50 9.80
CA GLY A 106 -9.19 -18.63 10.48
C GLY A 106 -9.72 -20.06 10.60
N MET A 107 -9.19 -20.98 9.80
CA MET A 107 -9.56 -22.41 9.83
C MET A 107 -8.68 -23.22 10.79
N LEU A 108 -7.68 -22.61 11.43
CA LEU A 108 -6.76 -23.33 12.32
C LEU A 108 -7.26 -23.44 13.76
N THR A 109 -8.11 -22.53 14.22
CA THR A 109 -8.55 -22.47 15.61
C THR A 109 -10.03 -22.14 15.71
N LEU A 110 -10.63 -22.49 16.85
CA LEU A 110 -12.01 -22.15 17.17
C LEU A 110 -12.26 -20.63 17.12
N VAL A 111 -11.29 -19.81 17.56
CA VAL A 111 -11.42 -18.34 17.65
C VAL A 111 -11.01 -17.64 16.33
N GLY A 112 -10.45 -18.38 15.38
CA GLY A 112 -9.93 -17.82 14.13
C GLY A 112 -11.00 -17.10 13.30
N THR A 113 -12.26 -17.52 13.38
CA THR A 113 -13.38 -16.87 12.69
C THR A 113 -14.69 -16.91 13.48
N PRO A 114 -15.59 -15.92 13.27
CA PRO A 114 -16.93 -15.93 13.88
C PRO A 114 -17.78 -17.17 13.58
N PRO A 115 -17.80 -17.74 12.35
CA PRO A 115 -18.57 -18.94 12.06
C PRO A 115 -18.21 -20.14 12.94
N ASN A 116 -16.92 -20.38 13.22
CA ASN A 116 -16.49 -21.50 14.08
C ASN A 116 -17.10 -21.37 15.49
N LEU A 117 -17.18 -20.13 16.00
CA LEU A 117 -17.75 -19.82 17.30
C LEU A 117 -19.28 -19.97 17.32
N VAL A 118 -19.96 -19.54 16.25
CA VAL A 118 -21.42 -19.68 16.13
C VAL A 118 -21.81 -21.15 16.11
N VAL A 119 -21.10 -21.99 15.35
CA VAL A 119 -21.38 -23.44 15.33
C VAL A 119 -21.11 -24.06 16.69
N ASN A 120 -20.03 -23.63 17.37
CA ASN A 120 -19.74 -24.09 18.73
C ASN A 120 -20.85 -23.72 19.73
N SER A 121 -21.33 -22.47 19.72
CA SER A 121 -22.42 -22.05 20.61
C SER A 121 -23.71 -22.83 20.34
N GLU A 122 -24.04 -23.10 19.07
CA GLU A 122 -25.23 -23.90 18.74
C GLU A 122 -25.10 -25.37 19.20
N LEU A 123 -23.91 -25.98 19.09
CA LEU A 123 -23.65 -27.33 19.61
C LEU A 123 -23.83 -27.40 21.13
N VAL A 124 -23.26 -26.44 21.84
CA VAL A 124 -23.38 -26.34 23.30
C VAL A 124 -24.84 -26.11 23.70
N ARG A 125 -25.57 -25.25 22.99
CA ARG A 125 -27.02 -25.01 23.20
C ARG A 125 -27.86 -26.24 22.95
N ALA A 126 -27.49 -27.09 21.99
CA ALA A 126 -28.15 -28.37 21.71
C ALA A 126 -27.80 -29.47 22.74
N GLY A 127 -26.94 -29.19 23.73
CA GLY A 127 -26.52 -30.14 24.76
C GLY A 127 -25.38 -31.06 24.34
N HIS A 128 -24.73 -30.79 23.20
CA HIS A 128 -23.53 -31.50 22.78
C HIS A 128 -22.27 -30.91 23.43
N ALA A 129 -21.20 -31.71 23.48
CA ALA A 129 -19.87 -31.16 23.78
C ALA A 129 -19.50 -30.16 22.67
N GLY A 130 -19.11 -28.96 23.08
CA GLY A 130 -18.54 -27.96 22.16
C GLY A 130 -17.18 -28.42 21.61
N PHE A 131 -16.64 -27.63 20.69
CA PHE A 131 -15.32 -27.86 20.12
C PHE A 131 -14.22 -27.44 21.08
N GLY A 132 -13.15 -28.23 21.11
CA GLY A 132 -11.86 -27.83 21.63
C GLY A 132 -11.21 -26.74 20.77
N PHE A 133 -10.25 -26.02 21.36
CA PHE A 133 -9.60 -24.88 20.70
C PHE A 133 -8.89 -25.26 19.38
N PHE A 134 -8.29 -26.46 19.33
CA PHE A 134 -7.51 -26.97 18.20
C PHE A 134 -8.25 -28.05 17.38
N ASP A 135 -9.55 -28.26 17.60
CA ASP A 135 -10.31 -29.28 16.85
C ASP A 135 -10.39 -28.98 15.36
N PHE A 136 -10.28 -27.69 14.99
CA PHE A 136 -10.23 -27.23 13.61
C PHE A 136 -8.83 -27.37 12.98
N THR A 137 -7.76 -27.45 13.79
CA THR A 137 -6.37 -27.41 13.32
C THR A 137 -6.02 -28.52 12.32
N PRO A 138 -6.43 -29.80 12.50
CA PRO A 138 -6.09 -30.85 11.54
C PRO A 138 -6.62 -30.54 10.13
N MET A 139 -7.89 -30.11 10.04
CA MET A 139 -8.49 -29.71 8.77
C MET A 139 -7.90 -28.42 8.24
N GLY A 140 -7.71 -27.41 9.10
CA GLY A 140 -7.07 -26.15 8.72
C GLY A 140 -5.65 -26.34 8.19
N LEU A 141 -4.88 -27.28 8.74
CA LEU A 141 -3.53 -27.58 8.29
C LEU A 141 -3.53 -28.28 6.92
N ILE A 142 -4.46 -29.21 6.67
CA ILE A 142 -4.66 -29.81 5.34
C ILE A 142 -4.95 -28.72 4.32
N VAL A 143 -5.91 -27.84 4.62
CA VAL A 143 -6.27 -26.72 3.73
C VAL A 143 -5.08 -25.76 3.54
N LEU A 144 -4.31 -25.48 4.59
CA LEU A 144 -3.10 -24.66 4.50
C LEU A 144 -2.06 -25.28 3.58
N VAL A 145 -1.79 -26.58 3.71
CA VAL A 145 -0.82 -27.29 2.85
C VAL A 145 -1.29 -27.28 1.40
N LEU A 146 -2.57 -27.58 1.15
CA LEU A 146 -3.16 -27.52 -0.19
C LEU A 146 -3.13 -26.10 -0.77
N GLY A 147 -3.44 -25.10 0.04
CA GLY A 147 -3.42 -23.69 -0.34
C GLY A 147 -2.02 -23.20 -0.66
N VAL A 148 -1.02 -23.59 0.14
CA VAL A 148 0.40 -23.33 -0.17
C VAL A 148 0.78 -24.01 -1.48
N GLY A 149 0.44 -25.29 -1.66
CA GLY A 149 0.68 -26.03 -2.91
C GLY A 149 0.05 -25.35 -4.13
N TYR A 150 -1.22 -24.94 -4.01
CA TYR A 150 -1.94 -24.19 -5.03
C TYR A 150 -1.23 -22.88 -5.35
N MET A 151 -0.86 -22.08 -4.34
CA MET A 151 -0.17 -20.80 -4.57
C MET A 151 1.21 -20.96 -5.18
N LEU A 152 1.93 -22.04 -4.89
CA LEU A 152 3.20 -22.38 -5.52
C LEU A 152 3.06 -22.65 -7.02
N VAL A 153 1.93 -23.21 -7.45
CA VAL A 153 1.61 -23.43 -8.87
C VAL A 153 1.08 -22.13 -9.49
N ALA A 154 0.08 -21.51 -8.86
CA ALA A 154 -0.61 -20.31 -9.35
C ALA A 154 0.29 -19.08 -9.46
N ARG A 155 1.40 -19.00 -8.69
CA ARG A 155 2.38 -17.90 -8.83
C ARG A 155 2.91 -17.74 -10.26
N ARG A 156 2.98 -18.83 -11.03
CA ARG A 156 3.43 -18.79 -12.43
C ARG A 156 2.44 -18.04 -13.33
N TRP A 157 1.16 -18.05 -12.99
CA TRP A 157 0.10 -17.35 -13.73
C TRP A 157 -0.11 -15.92 -13.22
N LEU A 158 0.11 -15.69 -11.93
CA LEU A 158 0.12 -14.35 -11.32
C LEU A 158 1.28 -13.47 -11.79
N ALA A 159 2.21 -14.04 -12.56
CA ALA A 159 3.37 -13.36 -13.11
C ALA A 159 3.03 -12.36 -14.22
N ASP A 160 1.98 -12.64 -14.99
CA ASP A 160 1.61 -11.90 -16.22
C ASP A 160 0.58 -10.80 -15.99
N SER A 161 -0.10 -10.80 -14.84
CA SER A 161 -0.96 -9.69 -14.45
C SER A 161 -0.08 -8.52 -14.00
N GLN A 162 0.29 -7.67 -14.95
CA GLN A 162 0.66 -6.29 -14.70
C GLN A 162 -0.56 -5.56 -14.09
N ALA A 163 -0.90 -5.88 -12.84
CA ALA A 163 -1.66 -4.95 -12.03
C ALA A 163 -0.80 -3.69 -11.93
N PRO A 164 -1.30 -2.50 -12.30
CA PRO A 164 -0.56 -1.26 -12.15
C PRO A 164 -0.05 -1.23 -10.72
N GLN A 165 1.27 -1.33 -10.54
CA GLN A 165 1.84 -1.19 -9.21
C GLN A 165 1.33 0.13 -8.68
N PRO A 166 0.67 0.17 -7.50
CA PRO A 166 0.58 1.42 -6.79
C PRO A 166 2.02 1.75 -6.40
N GLN A 167 2.71 2.48 -7.28
CA GLN A 167 3.95 3.19 -6.99
C GLN A 167 3.63 4.25 -5.94
N HIS A 168 3.42 3.80 -4.71
CA HIS A 168 3.21 4.65 -3.54
C HIS A 168 4.20 4.27 -2.43
N GLY A 169 5.43 3.91 -2.85
CA GLY A 169 6.59 4.46 -2.17
C GLY A 169 6.62 5.96 -2.50
N ARG A 170 6.50 6.78 -1.46
CA ARG A 170 6.50 8.25 -1.45
C ARG A 170 7.85 8.83 -1.94
N ARG A 171 8.32 8.40 -3.10
CA ARG A 171 9.56 8.84 -3.74
C ARG A 171 9.16 9.66 -4.95
N ARG A 172 9.20 10.99 -4.77
CA ARG A 172 9.30 12.02 -5.83
C ARG A 172 9.04 11.47 -7.24
N ARG A 173 7.79 11.48 -7.69
CA ARG A 173 7.54 11.35 -9.13
C ARG A 173 8.41 12.41 -9.82
N ARG A 174 9.33 12.00 -10.68
CA ARG A 174 10.19 12.95 -11.37
C ARG A 174 9.36 13.61 -12.47
N LEU A 175 9.63 14.87 -12.80
CA LEU A 175 8.94 15.58 -13.90
C LEU A 175 8.93 14.78 -15.22
N ARG A 176 9.93 13.91 -15.43
CA ARG A 176 10.00 12.99 -16.59
C ARG A 176 8.87 11.96 -16.62
N GLU A 177 8.57 11.33 -15.49
CA GLU A 177 7.57 10.26 -15.40
C GLU A 177 6.17 10.83 -15.67
N LEU A 178 5.88 12.03 -15.16
CA LEU A 178 4.63 12.72 -15.46
C LEU A 178 4.56 13.20 -16.92
N ALA A 179 5.67 13.64 -17.50
CA ALA A 179 5.68 13.96 -18.93
C ALA A 179 5.45 12.72 -19.81
N GLN A 180 5.84 11.52 -19.35
CA GLN A 180 5.58 10.25 -20.03
C GLN A 180 4.12 9.79 -19.87
N ASP A 181 3.58 9.80 -18.65
CA ASP A 181 2.22 9.34 -18.34
C ASP A 181 1.13 10.11 -19.09
N TYR A 182 1.39 11.39 -19.40
CA TYR A 182 0.44 12.26 -20.10
C TYR A 182 0.77 12.43 -21.60
N GLU A 183 1.70 11.64 -22.16
CA GLU A 183 2.18 11.76 -23.57
C GLU A 183 2.74 13.16 -23.92
N LEU A 184 3.23 13.89 -22.92
CA LEU A 184 3.65 15.28 -23.04
C LEU A 184 5.11 15.45 -23.45
N LEU A 185 5.85 14.38 -23.72
CA LEU A 185 7.30 14.44 -24.01
C LEU A 185 7.64 15.38 -25.18
N GLU A 186 6.72 15.57 -26.13
CA GLU A 186 6.95 16.45 -27.28
C GLU A 186 6.51 17.90 -27.04
N ARG A 187 5.64 18.17 -26.06
CA ARG A 187 5.00 19.49 -25.83
C ARG A 187 5.38 20.16 -24.52
N ALA A 188 5.68 19.39 -23.49
CA ALA A 188 6.05 19.92 -22.18
C ALA A 188 7.52 20.33 -22.12
N ARG A 189 7.77 21.54 -21.61
CA ARG A 189 9.11 22.08 -21.37
C ARG A 189 9.37 22.25 -19.88
N ARG A 190 10.63 22.03 -19.51
CA ARG A 190 11.14 22.29 -18.16
C ARG A 190 11.81 23.65 -18.13
N VAL A 191 11.22 24.57 -17.37
CA VAL A 191 11.68 25.95 -17.30
C VAL A 191 11.99 26.30 -15.86
N MET A 192 13.12 26.95 -15.62
CA MET A 192 13.54 27.36 -14.29
C MET A 192 13.29 28.86 -14.09
N VAL A 193 12.68 29.21 -12.96
CA VAL A 193 12.41 30.59 -12.56
C VAL A 193 13.72 31.25 -12.14
N ALA A 194 14.24 32.16 -12.97
CA ALA A 194 15.48 32.88 -12.66
C ALA A 194 15.27 33.88 -11.52
N GLN A 195 16.35 34.25 -10.81
CA GLN A 195 16.30 35.13 -9.63
C GLN A 195 15.78 36.56 -9.87
N GLY A 196 15.48 36.93 -11.11
CA GLY A 196 14.86 38.21 -11.50
C GLY A 196 13.56 38.06 -12.30
N SER A 197 12.90 36.91 -12.19
CA SER A 197 11.65 36.63 -12.90
C SER A 197 10.46 37.38 -12.28
N PRO A 198 9.58 37.99 -13.09
CA PRO A 198 8.35 38.63 -12.61
C PRO A 198 7.33 37.63 -12.04
N MET A 199 7.61 36.32 -12.11
CA MET A 199 6.80 35.26 -11.50
C MET A 199 7.06 35.11 -10.00
N ILE A 200 8.21 35.58 -9.50
CA ILE A 200 8.58 35.41 -8.09
C ILE A 200 7.59 36.18 -7.20
N GLY A 201 7.05 35.50 -6.20
CA GLY A 201 6.10 36.07 -5.24
C GLY A 201 4.67 36.22 -5.78
N LYS A 202 4.40 35.84 -7.04
CA LYS A 202 3.05 35.80 -7.60
C LYS A 202 2.47 34.40 -7.51
N THR A 203 1.14 34.34 -7.42
CA THR A 203 0.42 33.06 -7.46
C THR A 203 0.17 32.60 -8.90
N LEU A 204 0.03 31.28 -9.10
CA LEU A 204 -0.33 30.73 -10.42
C LEU A 204 -1.64 31.33 -10.99
N GLY A 205 -2.60 31.64 -10.12
CA GLY A 205 -3.86 32.28 -10.47
C GLY A 205 -3.69 33.72 -10.97
N GLU A 206 -2.86 34.51 -10.30
CA GLU A 206 -2.56 35.91 -10.70
C GLU A 206 -1.82 36.00 -12.04
N LEU A 207 -0.98 35.00 -12.33
CA LEU A 207 -0.20 34.99 -13.57
C LEU A 207 -1.04 34.67 -14.80
N ALA A 208 -2.22 34.06 -14.62
CA ALA A 208 -3.18 33.71 -15.67
C ALA A 208 -2.51 33.06 -16.91
N LEU A 209 -1.52 32.19 -16.67
CA LEU A 209 -0.61 31.67 -17.70
C LEU A 209 -1.34 30.96 -18.84
N ARG A 210 -2.44 30.28 -18.53
CA ARG A 210 -3.26 29.56 -19.49
C ARG A 210 -3.95 30.49 -20.48
N SER A 211 -4.52 31.60 -20.02
CA SER A 211 -5.26 32.53 -20.89
C SER A 211 -4.33 33.49 -21.63
N ARG A 212 -3.18 33.83 -21.04
CA ARG A 212 -2.27 34.84 -21.59
C ARG A 212 -1.20 34.26 -22.53
N TYR A 213 -0.77 33.02 -22.29
CA TYR A 213 0.36 32.40 -23.00
C TYR A 213 0.08 30.97 -23.46
N GLY A 214 -1.16 30.48 -23.38
CA GLY A 214 -1.48 29.07 -23.71
C GLY A 214 -0.72 28.05 -22.83
N ALA A 215 -0.16 28.51 -21.71
CA ALA A 215 0.81 27.79 -20.92
C ALA A 215 0.16 27.18 -19.67
N ASN A 216 0.16 25.85 -19.58
CA ASN A 216 -0.40 25.12 -18.45
C ASN A 216 0.72 24.56 -17.57
N VAL A 217 0.77 24.99 -16.31
CA VAL A 217 1.75 24.47 -15.34
C VAL A 217 1.23 23.16 -14.76
N ILE A 218 1.90 22.07 -15.11
CA ILE A 218 1.56 20.72 -14.67
C ILE A 218 2.21 20.41 -13.33
N ALA A 219 3.43 20.90 -13.12
CA ALA A 219 4.23 20.58 -11.96
C ALA A 219 5.19 21.71 -11.57
N ILE A 220 5.47 21.81 -10.28
CA ILE A 220 6.52 22.69 -9.73
C ILE A 220 7.47 21.84 -8.89
N GLU A 221 8.75 21.83 -9.24
CA GLU A 221 9.83 21.21 -8.48
C GLU A 221 10.65 22.31 -7.79
N ARG A 222 10.65 22.32 -6.44
CA ARG A 222 11.41 23.29 -5.62
C ARG A 222 12.58 22.60 -4.91
N GLN A 223 13.77 23.20 -4.96
CA GLN A 223 14.90 22.74 -4.14
C GLN A 223 14.67 23.13 -2.67
N ARG A 224 14.80 22.17 -1.75
CA ARG A 224 14.85 22.39 -0.29
C ARG A 224 16.11 21.75 0.29
N PRO A 225 16.51 22.08 1.55
CA PRO A 225 17.70 21.51 2.19
C PRO A 225 17.69 19.97 2.27
N LEU A 226 16.50 19.35 2.42
CA LEU A 226 16.30 17.88 2.38
C LEU A 226 16.04 17.34 0.94
N GLY A 227 16.40 18.12 -0.08
CA GLY A 227 16.30 17.81 -1.51
C GLY A 227 15.08 18.42 -2.21
N ARG A 228 14.80 17.97 -3.43
CA ARG A 228 13.69 18.44 -4.30
C ARG A 228 12.30 18.16 -3.72
N VAL A 229 11.31 19.03 -3.87
CA VAL A 229 9.93 18.70 -3.52
C VAL A 229 9.05 19.07 -4.68
N MET A 230 8.16 18.16 -5.05
CA MET A 230 7.15 18.44 -6.05
C MET A 230 5.94 19.04 -5.36
N LEU A 231 5.52 20.21 -5.83
CA LEU A 231 4.46 21.01 -5.25
C LEU A 231 3.21 20.88 -6.13
N THR A 232 2.04 20.87 -5.48
CA THR A 232 0.75 20.93 -6.16
C THR A 232 0.57 22.26 -6.87
N THR A 233 0.01 22.22 -8.08
CA THR A 233 -0.27 23.38 -8.95
C THR A 233 -1.62 24.03 -8.62
N SER A 234 -1.82 24.40 -7.36
CA SER A 234 -3.00 25.15 -6.94
C SER A 234 -2.92 26.61 -7.37
N ALA A 235 -4.06 27.24 -7.69
CA ALA A 235 -4.11 28.64 -8.13
C ALA A 235 -3.43 29.61 -7.13
N ASN A 236 -3.57 29.37 -5.83
CA ASN A 236 -2.98 30.21 -4.77
C ASN A 236 -1.49 29.88 -4.49
N ARG A 237 -0.83 29.11 -5.35
CA ARG A 237 0.55 28.69 -5.12
C ARG A 237 1.52 29.77 -5.55
N GLU A 238 2.26 30.31 -4.59
CA GLU A 238 3.36 31.25 -4.85
C GLU A 238 4.59 30.58 -5.46
N ILE A 239 5.10 31.23 -6.50
CA ILE A 239 6.30 30.80 -7.23
C ILE A 239 7.54 31.47 -6.60
N ALA A 240 8.59 30.69 -6.40
CA ALA A 240 9.86 31.15 -5.84
C ALA A 240 11.00 31.08 -6.85
N ALA A 241 12.06 31.83 -6.59
CA ALA A 241 13.28 31.73 -7.37
C ALA A 241 13.85 30.30 -7.34
N ASN A 242 14.38 29.85 -8.48
CA ASN A 242 14.91 28.51 -8.73
C ASN A 242 13.87 27.37 -8.70
N ASP A 243 12.57 27.69 -8.70
CA ASP A 243 11.55 26.70 -9.00
C ASP A 243 11.71 26.20 -10.44
N ILE A 244 11.54 24.90 -10.63
CA ILE A 244 11.51 24.26 -11.96
C ILE A 244 10.05 23.94 -12.27
N LEU A 245 9.52 24.58 -13.29
CA LEU A 245 8.15 24.38 -13.75
C LEU A 245 8.14 23.39 -14.91
N LEU A 246 7.19 22.45 -14.91
CA LEU A 246 6.80 21.70 -16.09
C LEU A 246 5.62 22.41 -16.72
N VAL A 247 5.83 22.95 -17.91
CA VAL A 247 4.82 23.74 -18.61
C VAL A 247 4.49 23.05 -19.92
N ASP A 248 3.22 22.78 -20.14
CA ASP A 248 2.67 22.30 -21.41
C ASP A 248 2.05 23.47 -22.17
N PHE A 249 2.32 23.52 -23.48
CA PHE A 249 1.88 24.61 -24.36
C PHE A 249 0.87 24.06 -25.35
N THR A 250 -0.30 24.69 -25.41
CA THR A 250 -1.38 24.26 -26.30
C THR A 250 -1.12 24.61 -27.77
N HIS A 251 -0.31 25.65 -28.06
CA HIS A 251 -0.04 26.11 -29.42
C HIS A 251 1.47 26.36 -29.67
N GLY A 252 2.16 25.35 -30.22
CA GLY A 252 3.43 25.53 -30.94
C GLY A 252 4.64 26.11 -30.16
N LEU A 253 5.77 26.24 -30.86
CA LEU A 253 7.05 26.70 -30.29
C LEU A 253 7.17 28.23 -30.19
N ASP A 254 6.33 28.99 -30.90
CA ASP A 254 6.41 30.45 -30.93
C ASP A 254 5.92 31.09 -29.61
N GLU A 255 4.89 30.52 -28.98
CA GLU A 255 4.38 30.95 -27.67
C GLU A 255 5.40 30.68 -26.54
N LEU A 256 6.20 29.61 -26.69
CA LEU A 256 7.26 29.26 -25.74
C LEU A 256 8.34 30.34 -25.67
N GLU A 257 8.84 30.82 -26.81
CA GLU A 257 9.90 31.84 -26.80
C GLU A 257 9.40 33.15 -26.20
N HIS A 258 8.17 33.55 -26.51
CA HIS A 258 7.54 34.74 -25.95
C HIS A 258 7.38 34.62 -24.42
N PHE A 259 6.87 33.48 -23.96
CA PHE A 259 6.71 33.18 -22.54
C PHE A 259 8.05 33.16 -21.78
N LEU A 260 9.09 32.52 -22.34
CA LEU A 260 10.42 32.45 -21.74
C LEU A 260 11.06 33.83 -21.59
N ARG A 261 10.91 34.71 -22.60
CA ARG A 261 11.45 36.08 -22.58
C ARG A 261 10.71 36.96 -21.58
N ASP A 262 9.38 37.01 -21.64
CA ASP A 262 8.55 37.84 -20.77
C ASP A 262 8.71 37.47 -19.30
N MET A 263 8.74 36.17 -19.01
CA MET A 263 8.84 35.67 -17.64
C MET A 263 10.28 35.45 -17.18
N ARG A 264 11.28 35.81 -18.00
CA ARG A 264 12.72 35.66 -17.71
C ARG A 264 13.06 34.26 -17.16
N LEU A 265 12.65 33.24 -17.89
CA LEU A 265 12.82 31.85 -17.50
C LEU A 265 14.05 31.25 -18.21
N GLN A 266 14.75 30.37 -17.51
CA GLN A 266 15.86 29.60 -18.11
C GLN A 266 15.35 28.25 -18.59
N ASP A 267 15.44 27.98 -19.88
CA ASP A 267 15.12 26.66 -20.42
C ASP A 267 16.11 25.62 -19.88
N ARG A 268 15.57 24.61 -19.21
CA ARG A 268 16.29 23.46 -18.69
C ARG A 268 15.81 22.26 -19.48
N TRP A 269 16.32 22.12 -20.71
CA TRP A 269 16.12 20.92 -21.50
C TRP A 269 16.42 19.67 -20.68
N PHE A 270 15.72 18.57 -20.95
CA PHE A 270 15.90 17.30 -20.24
C PHE A 270 17.29 16.71 -20.51
N ARG A 271 18.35 17.24 -19.89
CA ARG A 271 19.71 16.72 -20.04
C ARG A 271 19.78 15.30 -19.47
N ASN A 272 20.28 14.35 -20.26
CA ASN A 272 20.60 13.00 -19.81
C ASN A 272 21.74 13.09 -18.79
N ASN A 273 21.39 12.97 -17.51
CA ASN A 273 22.23 12.42 -16.44
C ASN A 273 21.32 12.00 -15.29
#